data_AF-M5TDB6-F1
#
_entry.id   AF-M5TDB6-F1
#
_cell.length_a   1.000
_cell.length_b   1.000
_cell.length_c   1.000
_cell.angle_alpha   90.00
_cell.angle_beta   90.00
_cell.angle_gamma   90.00
#
_symmetry.space_group_name_H-M   'P 1'
#
loop_
_entity.id
_entity.type
_entity.pdbx_description
1 polymer ?
#
loop_
_entity_poly.entity_id
_entity_poly.type
_entity_poly.pdbx_seq_one_letter_code
_entity_poly.pdbx_strand_id
1 'polypeptide(L)'
;MGAWGHSTFDNDDAADWVADLEESTDMSDVIQALCGVTDDAEDYIEAPECSSAIAAAEVVAALNGNPSADLPGSVREWIEGKPIPDAGLNTKACNAIDAVLSDSELKELWEENAEDYPKWVACLTDIKARIHPCG
;
A
#
# COMPACT_ATOMS: atom_id res chain seq x y z
N MET A 1 8.00 11.79 11.25
CA MET A 1 9.18 11.99 10.37
C MET A 1 10.10 10.80 10.52
N GLY A 2 9.62 9.63 10.08
CA GLY A 2 10.40 8.41 9.95
C GLY A 2 11.34 8.49 8.76
N ALA A 3 12.31 7.60 8.68
CA ALA A 3 13.27 7.59 7.58
C ALA A 3 12.52 7.39 6.25
N TRP A 4 12.71 8.26 5.26
CA TRP A 4 12.02 8.12 3.96
C TRP A 4 12.96 7.49 2.96
N GLY A 5 12.82 6.18 2.79
CA GLY A 5 13.29 5.51 1.59
C GLY A 5 12.21 5.48 0.51
N HIS A 6 12.61 5.07 -0.69
CA HIS A 6 11.72 5.01 -1.86
C HIS A 6 10.88 3.73 -1.87
N SER A 7 11.24 2.74 -1.04
CA SER A 7 10.52 1.49 -0.93
C SER A 7 9.31 1.65 -0.01
N THR A 8 8.22 0.96 -0.32
CA THR A 8 6.96 0.98 0.43
C THR A 8 7.14 0.76 1.94
N PHE A 9 8.14 -0.04 2.32
CA PHE A 9 8.40 -0.42 3.72
C PHE A 9 9.54 0.36 4.37
N ASP A 10 10.12 1.33 3.68
CA ASP A 10 11.14 2.18 4.28
C ASP A 10 10.52 3.25 5.20
N ASN A 11 9.20 3.47 5.15
CA ASN A 11 8.50 4.41 6.04
C ASN A 11 8.11 3.78 7.38
N ASP A 12 8.34 4.50 8.48
CA ASP A 12 7.97 4.08 9.85
C ASP A 12 6.47 3.74 9.95
N ASP A 13 5.58 4.52 9.31
CA ASP A 13 4.13 4.24 9.36
C ASP A 13 3.78 2.91 8.67
N ALA A 14 4.48 2.56 7.58
CA ALA A 14 4.30 1.27 6.91
C ALA A 14 4.87 0.12 7.74
N ALA A 15 5.97 0.35 8.46
CA ALA A 15 6.55 -0.64 9.38
C ALA A 15 5.64 -0.90 10.59
N ASP A 16 5.05 0.15 11.17
CA ASP A 16 4.08 0.05 12.25
C ASP A 16 2.83 -0.73 11.77
N TRP A 17 2.32 -0.42 10.58
CA TRP A 17 1.20 -1.17 10.00
C TRP A 17 1.54 -2.65 9.74
N VAL A 18 2.77 -2.97 9.31
CA VAL A 18 3.22 -4.36 9.14
C VAL A 18 3.25 -5.10 10.48
N ALA A 19 3.66 -4.45 11.56
CA ALA A 19 3.65 -5.06 12.88
C ALA A 19 2.21 -5.45 13.31
N ASP A 20 1.23 -4.57 13.06
CA ASP A 20 -0.19 -4.88 13.31
C ASP A 20 -0.70 -6.02 12.42
N LEU A 21 -0.30 -6.02 11.14
CA LEU A 21 -0.65 -7.07 10.19
C LEU A 21 -0.18 -8.45 10.66
N GLU A 22 1.04 -8.55 11.20
CA GLU A 22 1.62 -9.79 11.70
C GLU A 22 0.79 -10.43 12.83
N GLU A 23 0.15 -9.62 13.67
CA GLU A 23 -0.74 -10.08 14.74
C GLU A 23 -2.12 -10.52 14.22
N SER A 24 -2.45 -10.13 12.99
CA SER A 24 -3.73 -10.40 12.35
C SER A 24 -3.82 -11.80 11.78
N THR A 25 -5.02 -12.39 11.87
CA THR A 25 -5.27 -13.74 11.34
C THR A 25 -6.00 -13.73 10.01
N ASP A 26 -6.72 -12.65 9.68
CA ASP A 26 -7.56 -12.55 8.49
C ASP A 26 -7.08 -11.41 7.56
N MET A 27 -7.96 -10.88 6.70
CA MET A 27 -7.64 -9.81 5.76
C MET A 27 -8.17 -8.45 6.23
N SER A 28 -8.65 -8.35 7.47
CA SER A 28 -9.32 -7.15 7.98
C SER A 28 -8.42 -5.91 7.92
N ASP A 29 -7.17 -6.00 8.35
CA ASP A 29 -6.24 -4.85 8.34
C ASP A 29 -5.88 -4.41 6.92
N VAL A 30 -5.76 -5.36 5.99
CA VAL A 30 -5.57 -5.06 4.56
C VAL A 30 -6.80 -4.32 4.03
N ILE A 31 -8.01 -4.81 4.30
CA ILE A 31 -9.24 -4.18 3.81
C ILE A 31 -9.43 -2.80 4.44
N GLN A 32 -9.17 -2.66 5.75
CA GLN A 32 -9.31 -1.40 6.48
C GLN A 32 -8.35 -0.34 5.96
N ALA A 33 -7.07 -0.68 5.76
CA ALA A 33 -6.09 0.25 5.21
C ALA A 33 -6.47 0.73 3.81
N LEU A 34 -6.95 -0.17 2.95
CA LEU A 34 -7.42 0.22 1.61
C LEU A 34 -8.69 1.09 1.65
N CYS A 35 -9.65 0.76 2.51
CA CYS A 35 -10.88 1.55 2.66
C CYS A 35 -10.63 2.94 3.25
N GLY A 36 -9.63 3.08 4.13
CA GLY A 36 -9.28 4.36 4.76
C GLY A 36 -8.95 5.47 3.78
N VAL A 37 -8.47 5.13 2.58
CA VAL A 37 -8.13 6.09 1.52
C VAL A 37 -9.12 6.10 0.35
N THR A 38 -10.15 5.25 0.37
CA THR A 38 -11.17 5.21 -0.70
C THR A 38 -12.59 5.49 -0.21
N ASP A 39 -13.06 4.70 0.76
CA ASP A 39 -14.46 4.67 1.16
C ASP A 39 -14.68 5.55 2.40
N ASP A 40 -13.70 5.56 3.30
CA ASP A 40 -13.71 6.29 4.57
C ASP A 40 -12.83 7.55 4.52
N ALA A 41 -12.30 7.89 3.33
CA ALA A 41 -11.53 9.11 3.15
C ALA A 41 -12.40 10.32 3.52
N GLU A 42 -11.91 11.13 4.47
CA GLU A 42 -12.47 12.46 4.72
C GLU A 42 -12.20 13.39 3.52
N ASP A 43 -12.50 14.68 3.65
CA ASP A 43 -12.21 15.66 2.59
C ASP A 43 -10.70 15.72 2.22
N TYR A 44 -9.82 15.13 3.03
CA TYR A 44 -8.37 15.05 2.83
C TYR A 44 -7.77 13.76 3.39
N ILE A 45 -6.77 13.18 2.71
CA ILE A 45 -6.12 11.93 3.09
C ILE A 45 -4.73 12.24 3.66
N GLU A 46 -4.54 11.93 4.94
CA GLU A 46 -3.30 12.17 5.68
C GLU A 46 -2.21 11.12 5.31
N ALA A 47 -0.95 11.46 5.55
CA ALA A 47 0.19 10.66 5.11
C ALA A 47 0.31 9.26 5.75
N PRO A 48 -0.03 9.06 7.04
CA PRO A 48 -0.01 7.73 7.66
C PRO A 48 -1.00 6.74 7.00
N GLU A 49 -2.21 7.20 6.70
CA GLU A 49 -3.26 6.45 6.03
C GLU A 49 -2.83 6.08 4.61
N CYS A 50 -2.22 7.01 3.89
CA CYS A 50 -1.63 6.74 2.58
C CYS A 50 -0.57 5.64 2.64
N SER A 51 0.34 5.73 3.62
CA SER A 51 1.43 4.76 3.79
C SER A 51 0.90 3.35 4.08
N SER A 52 -0.08 3.26 4.98
CA SER A 52 -0.77 2.01 5.31
C SER A 52 -1.47 1.41 4.08
N ALA A 53 -2.16 2.25 3.30
CA ALA A 53 -2.86 1.81 2.09
C ALA A 53 -1.90 1.30 1.00
N ILE A 54 -0.75 1.96 0.79
CA ILE A 54 0.27 1.50 -0.16
C ILE A 54 0.86 0.15 0.30
N ALA A 55 1.15 0.00 1.59
CA ALA A 55 1.63 -1.27 2.15
C ALA A 55 0.59 -2.40 1.96
N ALA A 56 -0.69 -2.12 2.23
CA ALA A 56 -1.77 -3.06 1.99
C ALA A 56 -1.92 -3.44 0.50
N ALA A 57 -1.75 -2.48 -0.42
CA ALA A 57 -1.77 -2.76 -1.86
C ALA A 57 -0.59 -3.66 -2.28
N GLU A 58 0.60 -3.48 -1.70
CA GLU A 58 1.75 -4.36 -1.92
C GLU A 58 1.48 -5.80 -1.41
N VAL A 59 0.81 -5.95 -0.26
CA VAL A 59 0.36 -7.26 0.24
C VAL A 59 -0.60 -7.93 -0.75
N VAL A 60 -1.53 -7.18 -1.34
CA VAL A 60 -2.46 -7.70 -2.37
C VAL A 60 -1.69 -8.13 -3.63
N ALA A 61 -0.69 -7.37 -4.07
CA ALA A 61 0.17 -7.76 -5.18
C ALA A 61 0.93 -9.07 -4.90
N ALA A 62 1.47 -9.19 -3.68
CA ALA A 62 2.18 -10.39 -3.23
C ALA A 62 1.27 -11.62 -3.16
N LEU A 63 0.05 -11.47 -2.63
CA LEU A 63 -0.95 -12.54 -2.58
C LEU A 63 -1.42 -13.01 -3.98
N ASN A 64 -1.36 -12.13 -4.98
CA ASN A 64 -1.57 -12.49 -6.40
C ASN A 64 -0.36 -13.21 -7.04
N GLY A 65 0.69 -13.49 -6.26
CA GLY A 65 1.90 -14.17 -6.73
C GLY A 65 2.95 -13.24 -7.34
N ASN A 66 2.78 -11.92 -7.21
CA ASN A 66 3.70 -10.92 -7.75
C ASN A 66 4.29 -10.06 -6.62
N PRO A 67 5.07 -10.63 -5.68
CA PRO A 67 5.67 -9.86 -4.59
C PRO A 67 6.78 -8.93 -5.11
N SER A 68 6.91 -7.74 -4.51
CA SER A 68 8.13 -6.92 -4.65
C SER A 68 9.38 -7.64 -4.13
N ALA A 69 10.54 -7.27 -4.68
CA ALA A 69 11.84 -7.69 -4.16
C ALA A 69 12.08 -7.23 -2.71
N ASP A 70 11.47 -6.10 -2.34
CA ASP A 70 11.62 -5.48 -1.02
C ASP A 70 10.56 -5.95 -0.03
N LEU A 71 9.71 -6.94 -0.39
CA LEU A 71 8.68 -7.45 0.50
C LEU A 71 9.31 -8.02 1.79
N PRO A 72 8.93 -7.51 2.98
CA PRO A 72 9.45 -7.99 4.26
C PRO A 72 9.27 -9.49 4.43
N GLY A 73 10.23 -10.12 5.11
CA GLY A 73 10.17 -11.56 5.39
C GLY A 73 8.92 -11.95 6.18
N SER A 74 8.53 -11.13 7.16
CA SER A 74 7.34 -11.37 7.98
C SER A 74 6.04 -11.27 7.19
N VAL A 75 5.91 -10.29 6.30
CA VAL A 75 4.78 -10.20 5.37
C VAL A 75 4.73 -11.43 4.45
N ARG A 76 5.89 -11.90 3.96
CA ARG A 76 5.97 -13.12 3.14
C ARG A 76 5.50 -14.37 3.91
N GLU A 77 5.83 -14.48 5.19
CA GLU A 77 5.34 -15.56 6.06
C GLU A 77 3.84 -15.42 6.31
N TRP A 78 3.35 -14.20 6.55
CA TRP A 78 1.95 -13.93 6.83
C TRP A 78 1.02 -14.26 5.65
N ILE A 79 1.44 -13.98 4.41
CA ILE A 79 0.65 -14.32 3.21
C ILE A 79 0.66 -15.82 2.89
N GLU A 80 1.53 -16.62 3.51
CA GLU A 80 1.63 -18.05 3.24
C GLU A 80 0.34 -18.78 3.65
N GLY A 81 -0.27 -19.47 2.69
CA GLY A 81 -1.52 -20.20 2.93
C GLY A 81 -2.79 -19.34 2.97
N LYS A 82 -2.68 -18.01 2.78
CA LYS A 82 -3.85 -17.13 2.61
C LYS A 82 -4.46 -17.28 1.20
N PRO A 83 -5.78 -17.07 1.07
CA PRO A 83 -6.44 -17.18 -0.21
C PRO A 83 -5.99 -16.08 -1.18
N ILE A 84 -6.05 -16.39 -2.47
CA ILE A 84 -5.83 -15.40 -3.53
C ILE A 84 -6.96 -14.35 -3.46
N PRO A 85 -6.64 -13.04 -3.50
CA PRO A 85 -7.60 -11.95 -3.55
C PRO A 85 -8.61 -12.12 -4.69
N ASP A 86 -9.86 -11.74 -4.43
CA ASP A 86 -10.85 -11.65 -5.50
C ASP A 86 -10.70 -10.36 -6.31
N ALA A 87 -11.43 -10.26 -7.42
CA ALA A 87 -11.39 -9.08 -8.29
C ALA A 87 -11.85 -7.80 -7.58
N GLY A 88 -12.71 -7.91 -6.56
CA GLY A 88 -13.18 -6.77 -5.77
C GLY A 88 -12.05 -6.19 -4.91
N LEU A 89 -11.31 -7.05 -4.22
CA LEU A 89 -10.14 -6.66 -3.43
C LEU A 89 -9.02 -6.11 -4.31
N ASN A 90 -8.76 -6.72 -5.47
CA ASN A 90 -7.81 -6.19 -6.45
C ASN A 90 -8.19 -4.79 -6.91
N THR A 91 -9.45 -4.58 -7.30
CA THR A 91 -9.96 -3.27 -7.72
C THR A 91 -9.82 -2.24 -6.61
N LYS A 92 -10.15 -2.62 -5.37
CA LYS A 92 -10.02 -1.74 -4.21
C LYS A 92 -8.57 -1.32 -3.97
N ALA A 93 -7.61 -2.25 -4.07
CA ALA A 93 -6.19 -1.94 -3.95
C ALA A 93 -5.71 -0.98 -5.05
N CYS A 94 -6.16 -1.17 -6.29
CA CYS A 94 -5.84 -0.26 -7.39
C CYS A 94 -6.44 1.14 -7.19
N ASN A 95 -7.68 1.23 -6.68
CA ASN A 95 -8.34 2.49 -6.36
C ASN A 95 -7.65 3.24 -5.21
N ALA A 96 -7.16 2.52 -4.20
CA ALA A 96 -6.42 3.11 -3.08
C ALA A 96 -5.14 3.81 -3.57
N ILE A 97 -4.37 3.15 -4.45
CA ILE A 97 -3.20 3.76 -5.09
C ILE A 97 -3.59 5.01 -5.90
N ASP A 98 -4.69 4.96 -6.65
CA ASP A 98 -5.17 6.12 -7.42
C ASP A 98 -5.60 7.28 -6.52
N ALA A 99 -6.23 7.00 -5.38
CA ALA A 99 -6.64 8.01 -4.41
C ALA A 99 -5.43 8.73 -3.81
N VAL A 100 -4.42 7.96 -3.37
CA VAL A 100 -3.16 8.50 -2.84
C VAL A 100 -2.43 9.36 -3.89
N LEU A 101 -2.40 8.93 -5.14
CA LEU A 101 -1.78 9.69 -6.24
C LEU A 101 -2.60 10.92 -6.68
N SER A 102 -3.89 11.00 -6.34
CA SER A 102 -4.77 12.09 -6.75
C SER A 102 -4.57 13.31 -5.84
N ASP A 103 -4.96 13.19 -4.57
CA ASP A 103 -4.99 14.29 -3.62
C ASP A 103 -4.78 13.75 -2.20
N SER A 104 -3.55 13.85 -1.69
CA SER A 104 -3.17 13.36 -0.38
C SER A 104 -1.98 14.12 0.19
N GLU A 105 -1.89 14.16 1.52
CA GLU A 105 -0.74 14.75 2.22
C GLU A 105 0.56 14.08 1.82
N LEU A 106 0.57 12.74 1.67
CA LEU A 106 1.77 12.02 1.27
C LEU A 106 2.26 12.45 -0.13
N LYS A 107 1.34 12.67 -1.07
CA LYS A 107 1.68 13.17 -2.39
C LYS A 107 2.26 14.58 -2.32
N GLU A 108 1.62 15.50 -1.59
CA GLU A 108 2.12 16.87 -1.42
C GLU A 108 3.54 16.88 -0.85
N LEU A 109 3.77 16.05 0.17
CA LEU A 109 5.08 15.87 0.80
C LEU A 109 6.15 15.36 -0.18
N TRP A 110 5.81 14.41 -1.05
CA TRP A 110 6.75 13.96 -2.09
C TRP A 110 6.95 15.02 -3.18
N GLU A 111 5.94 15.82 -3.53
CA GLU A 111 6.06 16.90 -4.51
C GLU A 111 7.06 17.98 -4.08
N GLU A 112 7.28 18.17 -2.78
CA GLU A 112 8.36 19.03 -2.26
C GLU A 112 9.76 18.52 -2.66
N ASN A 113 9.91 17.22 -2.92
CA ASN A 113 11.15 16.61 -3.41
C ASN A 113 11.06 16.24 -4.90
N ALA A 114 11.26 17.24 -5.76
CA ALA A 114 11.15 17.10 -7.21
C ALA A 114 12.09 16.06 -7.87
N GLU A 115 13.19 15.67 -7.20
CA GLU A 115 14.11 14.65 -7.74
C GLU A 115 13.54 13.23 -7.56
N ASP A 116 12.92 12.97 -6.41
CA ASP A 116 12.47 11.63 -6.03
C ASP A 116 10.97 11.41 -6.25
N TYR A 117 10.17 12.47 -6.35
CA TYR A 117 8.74 12.38 -6.66
C TYR A 117 8.42 11.48 -7.86
N PRO A 118 9.09 11.60 -9.02
CA PRO A 118 8.81 10.72 -10.16
C PRO A 118 9.15 9.24 -9.88
N LYS A 119 10.13 8.97 -9.01
CA LYS A 119 10.50 7.60 -8.61
C LYS A 119 9.43 7.00 -7.70
N TRP A 120 8.94 7.79 -6.73
CA TRP A 120 7.84 7.38 -5.86
C TRP A 120 6.57 7.07 -6.65
N VAL A 121 6.17 7.94 -7.58
CA VAL A 121 5.01 7.67 -8.47
C VAL A 121 5.21 6.39 -9.29
N ALA A 122 6.42 6.13 -9.78
CA ALA A 122 6.74 4.92 -10.51
C ALA A 122 6.61 3.66 -9.64
N CYS A 123 7.03 3.71 -8.37
CA CYS A 123 6.84 2.62 -7.41
C CYS A 123 5.34 2.30 -7.22
N LEU A 124 4.49 3.31 -6.99
CA LEU A 124 3.05 3.11 -6.82
C LEU A 124 2.39 2.55 -8.09
N THR A 125 2.81 3.03 -9.26
CA THR A 125 2.31 2.53 -10.55
C THR A 125 2.71 1.08 -10.79
N ASP A 126 3.91 0.69 -10.37
CA ASP A 126 4.42 -0.68 -10.46
C ASP A 126 3.67 -1.64 -9.52
N ILE A 127 3.32 -1.21 -8.30
CA ILE A 127 2.42 -1.96 -7.41
C ILE A 127 1.09 -2.24 -8.12
N LYS A 128 0.46 -1.19 -8.66
CA LYS A 128 -0.80 -1.31 -9.38
C LYS A 128 -0.70 -2.26 -10.57
N ALA A 129 0.41 -2.23 -11.32
CA ALA A 129 0.63 -3.14 -12.43
C ALA A 129 0.80 -4.61 -12.01
N ARG A 130 1.29 -4.89 -10.78
CA ARG A 130 1.39 -6.26 -10.25
C ARG A 130 0.06 -6.81 -9.75
N ILE A 131 -0.89 -5.94 -9.42
CA ILE A 131 -2.26 -6.30 -9.06
C ILE A 131 -3.05 -6.52 -10.35
N HIS A 132 -2.97 -7.73 -10.93
CA HIS A 132 -3.70 -8.07 -12.16
C HIS A 132 -4.74 -9.18 -11.93
N PRO A 133 -5.99 -9.02 -12.42
CA PRO A 133 -6.55 -7.80 -13.01
C PRO A 133 -7.05 -6.80 -11.94
N CYS A 134 -6.54 -5.55 -11.95
CA CYS A 134 -7.37 -4.40 -11.61
C CYS A 134 -8.56 -4.44 -12.58
N GLY A 135 -9.80 -4.52 -12.08
CA GLY A 135 -10.99 -4.83 -12.89
C GLY A 135 -11.23 -3.94 -14.10
#